data_AF-A0A6G1GTW6-F1
#
_entry.id   AF-A0A6G1GTW6-F1
#
_cell.length_a   1.000
_cell.length_b   1.000
_cell.length_c   1.000
_cell.angle_alpha   90.00
_cell.angle_beta   90.00
_cell.angle_gamma   90.00
#
_symmetry.space_group_name_H-M   'P 1'
#
loop_
_entity.id
_entity.type
_entity.pdbx_description
1 polymer ?
#
loop_
_entity_poly.entity_id
_entity_poly.type
_entity_poly.pdbx_seq_one_letter_code
_entity_poly.pdbx_strand_id
1 'polypeptide(L)'
;MATIAMPMLPSLSTTSSTLSSAPAQLETPATSNPYTRWLFCFPTDASTSETSIISTLQQALDRTTKTHPLITGKVSSATSASPTSFPTVDIRNRRLSISMSGFGPRILVKDWRKPGSYFDLTYAELSTFNMPLSEPEVDILSPTARSSQSPVSNVEYVMAAQLNLVPGGAILCVCIHASCAEATGHEAVLSTWAENARAIRPTEKSKRDSGVDFEEEGDEDLDWGAGLGKAQYTRCM
;
A
#
# COMPACT_ATOMS: atom_id res chain seq x y z
N MET A 1 -23.58 -16.63 -77.25
CA MET A 1 -22.56 -17.33 -76.45
C MET A 1 -21.97 -16.32 -75.48
N ALA A 2 -22.43 -16.34 -74.23
CA ALA A 2 -21.99 -15.41 -73.19
C ALA A 2 -21.07 -16.13 -72.22
N THR A 3 -19.80 -15.69 -72.16
CA THR A 3 -18.78 -16.20 -71.24
C THR A 3 -18.87 -15.42 -69.94
N ILE A 4 -19.30 -16.09 -68.87
CA ILE A 4 -19.33 -15.55 -67.50
C ILE A 4 -17.95 -15.78 -66.90
N ALA A 5 -17.20 -14.71 -66.65
CA ALA A 5 -15.96 -14.74 -65.89
C ALA A 5 -16.26 -14.48 -64.41
N MET A 6 -15.96 -15.45 -63.53
CA MET A 6 -16.03 -15.28 -62.08
C MET A 6 -14.77 -14.56 -61.57
N PRO A 7 -14.89 -13.57 -60.67
CA PRO A 7 -13.74 -13.04 -59.96
C PRO A 7 -13.31 -13.98 -58.82
N MET A 8 -12.02 -14.30 -58.81
CA MET A 8 -11.34 -15.02 -57.74
C MET A 8 -11.38 -14.21 -56.43
N LEU A 9 -11.88 -14.83 -55.36
CA LEU A 9 -11.81 -14.30 -54.00
C LEU A 9 -10.38 -14.38 -53.47
N PRO A 10 -9.84 -13.33 -52.80
CA PRO A 10 -8.58 -13.44 -52.08
C PRO A 10 -8.76 -14.23 -50.78
N SER A 11 -7.75 -15.05 -50.48
CA SER A 11 -7.64 -15.86 -49.27
C SER A 11 -7.72 -15.01 -47.99
N LEU A 12 -8.59 -15.42 -47.06
CA LEU A 12 -8.67 -14.89 -45.70
C LEU A 12 -7.37 -15.18 -44.95
N SER A 13 -6.53 -14.16 -44.76
CA SER A 13 -5.48 -14.17 -43.74
C SER A 13 -6.10 -13.78 -42.39
N THR A 14 -6.02 -14.70 -41.44
CA THR A 14 -6.41 -14.48 -40.03
C THR A 14 -5.51 -13.39 -39.43
N THR A 15 -5.98 -12.15 -39.42
CA THR A 15 -5.35 -11.08 -38.63
C THR A 15 -5.71 -11.28 -37.16
N SER A 16 -4.75 -11.77 -36.38
CA SER A 16 -4.81 -11.71 -34.92
C SER A 16 -4.78 -10.24 -34.50
N SER A 17 -5.93 -9.71 -34.08
CA SER A 17 -6.07 -8.36 -33.56
C SER A 17 -5.54 -8.31 -32.13
N THR A 18 -4.24 -8.04 -31.98
CA THR A 18 -3.63 -7.65 -30.70
C THR A 18 -4.03 -6.21 -30.41
N LEU A 19 -4.93 -6.00 -29.45
CA LEU A 19 -5.20 -4.69 -28.86
C LEU A 19 -3.91 -4.18 -28.19
N SER A 20 -3.13 -3.40 -28.93
CA SER A 20 -2.02 -2.61 -28.38
C SER A 20 -2.60 -1.33 -27.80
N SER A 21 -2.91 -1.34 -26.51
CA SER A 21 -3.16 -0.11 -25.76
C SER A 21 -1.82 0.62 -25.60
N ALA A 22 -1.60 1.68 -26.37
CA ALA A 22 -0.47 2.57 -26.17
C ALA A 22 -0.53 3.17 -24.75
N PRO A 23 0.49 2.99 -23.89
CA PRO A 23 0.51 3.67 -22.60
C PRO A 23 0.77 5.15 -22.85
N ALA A 24 -0.12 6.02 -22.37
CA ALA A 24 0.09 7.46 -22.34
C ALA A 24 1.41 7.74 -21.58
N GLN A 25 2.43 8.17 -22.32
CA GLN A 25 3.72 8.54 -21.75
C GLN A 25 3.60 9.91 -21.08
N LEU A 26 3.35 9.88 -19.77
CA LEU A 26 3.60 11.03 -18.92
C LEU A 26 5.08 10.99 -18.56
N GLU A 27 5.92 11.73 -19.29
CA GLU A 27 7.30 11.99 -18.88
C GLU A 27 7.25 12.82 -17.58
N THR A 28 7.35 12.15 -16.44
CA THR A 28 7.55 12.86 -15.18
C THR A 28 9.01 13.35 -15.11
N PRO A 29 9.24 14.63 -14.77
CA PRO A 29 10.59 15.17 -14.63
C PRO A 29 11.39 14.35 -13.62
N ALA A 30 12.71 14.27 -13.81
CA ALA A 30 13.66 13.48 -13.01
C ALA A 30 13.72 13.83 -11.50
N THR A 31 12.87 14.74 -11.03
CA THR A 31 12.69 15.16 -9.63
C THR A 31 11.43 14.56 -8.99
N SER A 32 10.65 13.74 -9.70
CA SER A 32 9.45 13.11 -9.14
C SER A 32 9.83 11.92 -8.26
N ASN A 33 9.37 11.91 -7.01
CA ASN A 33 9.48 10.74 -6.15
C ASN A 33 8.79 9.54 -6.86
N PRO A 34 9.47 8.39 -7.01
CA PRO A 34 8.92 7.27 -7.78
C PRO A 34 7.86 6.48 -7.02
N TYR A 35 7.45 6.90 -5.82
CA TYR A 35 6.47 6.21 -5.00
C TYR A 35 5.11 6.91 -5.03
N THR A 36 4.06 6.09 -5.13
CA THR A 36 2.73 6.50 -4.67
C THR A 36 2.70 6.36 -3.14
N ARG A 37 2.30 7.42 -2.45
CA ARG A 37 2.25 7.47 -0.99
C ARG A 37 0.80 7.47 -0.51
N TRP A 38 0.48 6.53 0.37
CA TRP A 38 -0.82 6.39 0.98
C TRP A 38 -0.70 6.73 2.46
N LEU A 39 -1.51 7.67 2.94
CA LEU A 39 -1.54 8.06 4.34
C LEU A 39 -2.88 7.63 4.95
N PHE A 40 -2.80 6.85 6.03
CA PHE A 40 -3.95 6.37 6.78
C PHE A 40 -3.87 6.91 8.20
N CYS A 41 -4.85 7.72 8.58
CA CYS A 41 -4.91 8.35 9.89
C CYS A 41 -5.92 7.62 10.78
N PHE A 42 -5.47 7.12 11.93
CA PHE A 42 -6.30 6.39 12.89
C PHE A 42 -6.31 7.10 14.24
N PRO A 43 -7.48 7.33 14.85
CA PRO A 43 -7.53 7.78 16.24
C PRO A 43 -7.01 6.66 17.15
N THR A 44 -6.34 7.03 18.24
CA THR A 44 -5.85 6.05 19.22
C THR A 44 -6.15 6.54 20.63
N ASP A 45 -6.73 5.66 21.44
CA ASP A 45 -6.96 5.92 22.85
C ASP A 45 -5.68 5.75 23.66
N ALA A 46 -5.59 6.43 24.81
CA ALA A 46 -4.46 6.32 25.74
C ALA A 46 -4.26 4.89 26.29
N SER A 47 -5.29 4.04 26.24
CA SER A 47 -5.22 2.63 26.62
C SER A 47 -4.62 1.73 25.53
N THR A 48 -4.45 2.23 24.30
CA THR A 48 -3.98 1.43 23.18
C THR A 48 -2.47 1.22 23.29
N SER A 49 -2.05 -0.03 23.41
CA SER A 49 -0.63 -0.38 23.46
C SER A 49 0.04 -0.19 22.10
N GLU A 50 1.02 0.72 22.02
CA GLU A 50 1.85 0.94 20.83
C GLU A 50 2.54 -0.33 20.36
N THR A 51 3.11 -1.10 21.30
CA THR A 51 3.76 -2.39 21.02
C THR A 51 2.77 -3.36 20.37
N SER A 52 1.51 -3.35 20.79
CA SER A 52 0.46 -4.15 20.17
C SER A 52 0.16 -3.69 18.74
N ILE A 53 0.06 -2.38 18.49
CA ILE A 53 -0.14 -1.84 17.13
C ILE A 53 1.02 -2.27 16.22
N ILE A 54 2.27 -2.00 16.64
CA ILE A 54 3.47 -2.28 15.84
C ILE A 54 3.59 -3.78 15.55
N SER A 55 3.45 -4.62 16.57
CA SER A 55 3.55 -6.07 16.41
C SER A 55 2.43 -6.64 15.54
N THR A 56 1.20 -6.12 15.65
CA THR A 56 0.07 -6.53 14.81
C THR A 56 0.32 -6.15 13.35
N LEU A 57 0.72 -4.90 13.09
CA LEU A 57 0.98 -4.43 11.73
C LEU A 57 2.15 -5.19 11.08
N GLN A 58 3.23 -5.44 11.82
CA GLN A 58 4.39 -6.18 11.30
C GLN A 58 4.03 -7.64 11.02
N GLN A 59 3.34 -8.33 11.93
CA GLN A 59 2.87 -9.71 11.68
C GLN A 59 1.90 -9.78 10.50
N ALA A 60 1.03 -8.78 10.35
CA ALA A 60 0.11 -8.70 9.22
C ALA A 60 0.88 -8.51 7.90
N LEU A 61 1.93 -7.69 7.92
CA LEU A 61 2.80 -7.47 6.77
C LEU A 61 3.53 -8.76 6.41
N ASP A 62 4.07 -9.48 7.40
CA ASP A 62 4.71 -10.79 7.18
C ASP A 62 3.75 -11.78 6.53
N ARG A 63 2.46 -11.83 6.93
CA ARG A 63 1.44 -12.64 6.24
C ARG A 63 1.17 -12.16 4.82
N THR A 64 1.14 -10.85 4.60
CA THR A 64 0.91 -10.24 3.29
C THR A 64 2.03 -10.56 2.31
N THR A 65 3.29 -10.60 2.77
CA THR A 65 4.42 -10.97 1.91
C THR A 65 4.36 -12.41 1.39
N LYS A 66 3.61 -13.30 2.05
CA LYS A 66 3.40 -14.67 1.56
C LYS A 66 2.44 -14.73 0.38
N THR A 67 1.47 -13.82 0.32
CA THR A 67 0.48 -13.73 -0.77
C THR A 67 0.92 -12.77 -1.88
N HIS A 68 1.66 -11.72 -1.52
CA HIS A 68 2.18 -10.71 -2.43
C HIS A 68 3.71 -10.61 -2.31
N PRO A 69 4.47 -11.62 -2.74
CA PRO A 69 5.92 -11.66 -2.52
C PRO A 69 6.66 -10.47 -3.16
N LEU A 70 6.17 -9.94 -4.28
CA LEU A 70 6.79 -8.82 -4.99
C LEU A 70 7.01 -7.57 -4.12
N ILE A 71 6.23 -7.36 -3.06
CA ILE A 71 6.37 -6.20 -2.18
C ILE A 71 7.66 -6.23 -1.33
N THR A 72 8.32 -7.39 -1.23
CA THR A 72 9.66 -7.52 -0.62
C THR A 72 10.78 -7.21 -1.61
N GLY A 73 10.44 -6.88 -2.85
CA GLY A 73 11.42 -6.61 -3.89
C GLY A 73 12.20 -5.32 -3.66
N LYS A 74 13.35 -5.25 -4.31
CA LYS A 74 14.15 -4.05 -4.53
C LYS A 74 14.17 -3.74 -6.01
N VAL A 75 13.80 -2.52 -6.36
CA VAL A 75 13.87 -1.97 -7.71
C VAL A 75 15.28 -1.42 -7.93
N SER A 76 15.91 -1.86 -9.01
CA SER A 76 17.16 -1.31 -9.51
C SER A 76 17.05 -0.96 -10.98
N SER A 77 17.65 0.15 -11.39
CA SER A 77 17.86 0.45 -12.80
C SER A 77 18.83 -0.58 -13.39
N ALA A 78 18.47 -1.22 -14.49
CA ALA A 78 19.34 -2.18 -15.16
C ALA A 78 20.46 -1.44 -15.90
N THR A 79 21.45 -0.96 -15.14
CA THR A 79 22.66 -0.37 -15.70
C THR A 79 23.52 -1.50 -16.25
N SER A 80 23.39 -1.77 -17.56
CA SER A 80 24.34 -2.54 -18.38
C SER A 80 24.72 -3.96 -17.89
N ALA A 81 24.13 -4.96 -18.55
CA ALA A 81 24.77 -6.25 -18.89
C ALA A 81 25.55 -6.98 -17.77
N SER A 82 24.92 -7.23 -16.62
CA SER A 82 25.38 -8.32 -15.75
C SER A 82 24.44 -9.53 -15.92
N PRO A 83 24.97 -10.72 -16.28
CA PRO A 83 24.17 -11.93 -16.38
C PRO A 83 23.96 -12.48 -14.96
N THR A 84 22.95 -11.97 -14.25
CA THR A 84 22.60 -12.49 -12.92
C THR A 84 21.23 -13.14 -12.90
N SER A 85 21.18 -14.25 -12.18
CA SER A 85 20.14 -15.28 -12.06
C SER A 85 18.82 -14.84 -11.41
N PHE A 86 18.49 -13.55 -11.47
CA PHE A 86 17.27 -13.01 -10.89
C PHE A 86 16.23 -12.69 -11.97
N PRO A 87 14.93 -12.86 -11.68
CA PRO A 87 13.88 -12.52 -12.61
C PRO A 87 13.96 -11.02 -12.92
N THR A 88 14.31 -10.67 -14.16
CA THR A 88 14.20 -9.31 -14.66
C THR A 88 12.78 -9.12 -15.18
N VAL A 89 12.04 -8.18 -14.61
CA VAL A 89 10.70 -7.82 -15.07
C VAL A 89 10.82 -6.54 -15.88
N ASP A 90 10.67 -6.62 -17.20
CA ASP A 90 10.65 -5.42 -18.04
C ASP A 90 9.35 -4.66 -17.81
N ILE A 91 9.45 -3.50 -17.17
CA ILE A 91 8.29 -2.67 -16.84
C ILE A 91 8.39 -1.39 -17.69
N ARG A 92 7.49 -1.27 -18.66
CA ARG A 92 7.21 -0.02 -19.40
C ARG A 92 8.41 0.57 -20.14
N ASN A 93 9.15 -0.22 -20.91
CA ASN A 93 10.31 0.22 -21.74
C ASN A 93 11.46 0.85 -20.94
N ARG A 94 11.45 0.73 -19.60
CA ARG A 94 12.61 0.93 -18.75
C ARG A 94 12.97 -0.44 -18.22
N ARG A 95 14.20 -0.90 -18.50
CA ARG A 95 14.71 -2.13 -17.88
C ARG A 95 14.92 -1.86 -16.40
N LEU A 96 13.88 -2.08 -15.62
CA LEU A 96 13.94 -2.19 -14.17
C LEU A 96 14.14 -3.67 -13.85
N SER A 97 14.94 -3.98 -12.85
CA SER A 97 15.03 -5.31 -12.29
C SER A 97 14.48 -5.28 -10.87
N ILE A 98 13.61 -6.24 -10.55
CA ILE A 98 13.12 -6.44 -9.19
C ILE A 98 13.90 -7.63 -8.62
N SER A 99 14.79 -7.36 -7.69
CA SER A 99 15.46 -8.42 -6.93
C SER A 99 14.70 -8.68 -5.64
N MET A 100 14.34 -9.93 -5.39
CA MET A 100 13.66 -10.32 -4.15
C MET A 100 14.65 -10.23 -3.00
N SER A 101 14.36 -9.47 -1.94
CA SER A 101 15.18 -9.54 -0.73
C SER A 101 14.76 -10.73 0.14
N GLY A 102 15.75 -11.44 0.69
CA GLY A 102 15.53 -12.48 1.70
C GLY A 102 15.03 -11.95 3.05
N PHE A 103 14.90 -10.62 3.18
CA PHE A 103 14.32 -9.94 4.34
C PHE A 103 13.01 -9.27 3.89
N GLY A 104 11.94 -9.46 4.66
CA GLY A 104 10.66 -8.76 4.41
C GLY A 104 10.73 -7.27 4.75
N PRO A 105 9.81 -6.45 4.21
CA PRO A 105 9.68 -5.05 4.57
C PRO A 105 9.44 -4.91 6.08
N ARG A 106 10.13 -3.94 6.68
CA ARG A 106 9.96 -3.57 8.09
C ARG A 106 9.24 -2.24 8.17
N ILE A 107 8.37 -2.12 9.16
CA ILE A 107 7.70 -0.87 9.47
C ILE A 107 8.66 0.03 10.23
N LEU A 108 8.95 1.21 9.68
CA LEU A 108 9.65 2.26 10.42
C LEU A 108 8.70 2.87 11.44
N VAL A 109 9.17 3.14 12.65
CA VAL A 109 8.33 3.76 13.69
C VAL A 109 8.95 5.10 14.08
N LYS A 110 8.15 6.17 13.99
CA LYS A 110 8.52 7.50 14.48
C LYS A 110 7.50 7.96 15.51
N ASP A 111 8.01 8.48 16.63
CA ASP A 111 7.18 9.01 17.71
C ASP A 111 7.30 10.53 17.76
N TRP A 112 6.21 11.20 17.39
CA TRP A 112 6.10 12.65 17.30
C TRP A 112 5.42 13.27 18.52
N ARG A 113 5.06 12.48 19.54
CA ARG A 113 4.36 12.97 20.74
C ARG A 113 5.27 13.72 21.70
N LYS A 114 6.59 13.68 21.48
CA LYS A 114 7.58 14.31 22.35
C LYS A 114 7.60 15.83 22.11
N PRO A 115 7.67 16.66 23.17
CA PRO A 115 7.84 18.10 23.01
C PRO A 115 9.07 18.45 22.16
N GLY A 116 8.92 19.41 21.25
CA GLY A 116 9.99 19.85 20.35
C GLY A 116 10.23 18.96 19.13
N SER A 117 9.28 18.06 18.81
CA SER A 117 9.26 17.35 17.53
C SER A 117 9.08 18.32 16.36
N TYR A 118 9.60 17.94 15.18
CA TYR A 118 9.38 18.70 13.93
C TYR A 118 7.95 18.60 13.39
N PHE A 119 7.16 17.67 13.93
CA PHE A 119 5.76 17.46 13.60
C PHE A 119 4.96 17.57 14.90
N ASP A 120 4.30 18.71 15.09
CA ASP A 120 3.60 19.09 16.33
C ASP A 120 2.08 18.98 16.24
N LEU A 121 1.54 18.63 15.06
CA LEU A 121 0.11 18.45 14.85
C LEU A 121 -0.42 17.20 15.56
N THR A 122 -1.53 17.38 16.28
CA THR A 122 -2.30 16.31 16.90
C THR A 122 -3.30 15.69 15.93
N TYR A 123 -3.78 14.49 16.24
CA TYR A 123 -4.84 13.85 15.43
C TYR A 123 -6.11 14.70 15.38
N ALA A 124 -6.48 15.35 16.48
CA ALA A 124 -7.68 16.18 16.56
C ALA A 124 -7.60 17.45 15.70
N GLU A 125 -6.41 18.07 15.61
CA GLU A 125 -6.18 19.20 14.71
C GLU A 125 -6.24 18.74 13.25
N LEU A 126 -5.53 17.66 12.92
CA LEU A 126 -5.57 17.10 11.57
C LEU A 126 -7.00 16.75 11.14
N SER A 127 -7.79 16.13 12.01
CA SER A 127 -9.18 15.76 11.70
C SER A 127 -10.09 16.97 11.49
N THR A 128 -9.88 18.05 12.24
CA THR A 128 -10.64 19.30 12.12
C THR A 128 -10.52 19.90 10.72
N PHE A 129 -9.38 19.73 10.06
CA PHE A 129 -9.13 20.28 8.74
C PHE A 129 -9.28 19.25 7.60
N ASN A 130 -9.91 18.09 7.84
CA ASN A 130 -10.01 16.96 6.89
C ASN A 130 -8.63 16.39 6.47
N MET A 131 -7.69 16.32 7.40
CA MET A 131 -6.34 15.78 7.21
C MET A 131 -5.53 16.48 6.10
N PRO A 132 -5.43 17.82 6.06
CA PRO A 132 -4.57 18.48 5.09
C PRO A 132 -3.14 18.35 5.58
N LEU A 133 -2.33 17.67 4.80
CA LEU A 133 -0.90 17.61 5.03
C LEU A 133 -0.21 18.42 3.93
N SER A 134 0.65 19.34 4.34
CA SER A 134 1.51 20.04 3.40
C SER A 134 2.52 19.06 2.80
N GLU A 135 3.02 19.31 1.58
CA GLU A 135 4.03 18.43 0.97
C GLU A 135 5.26 18.18 1.89
N PRO A 136 5.80 19.18 2.60
CA PRO A 136 6.88 18.96 3.58
C PRO A 136 6.51 18.00 4.72
N GLU A 137 5.28 18.08 5.23
CA GLU A 137 4.80 17.16 6.28
C GLU A 137 4.72 15.73 5.76
N VAL A 138 4.22 15.54 4.52
CA VAL A 138 4.16 14.22 3.88
C VAL A 138 5.57 13.63 3.75
N ASP A 139 6.57 14.43 3.41
CA ASP A 139 7.96 13.98 3.31
C ASP A 139 8.53 13.52 4.67
N ILE A 140 8.17 14.17 5.77
CA ILE A 140 8.60 13.79 7.13
C ILE A 140 7.92 12.50 7.60
N LEU A 141 6.63 12.34 7.27
CA LEU A 141 5.79 11.19 7.60
C LEU A 141 6.06 9.96 6.72
N SER A 142 6.77 10.15 5.60
CA SER A 142 7.09 9.11 4.63
C SER A 142 8.38 8.35 4.99
N PRO A 143 8.42 7.00 4.79
CA PRO A 143 9.65 6.22 4.91
C PRO A 143 10.65 6.49 3.79
N THR A 144 10.18 7.04 2.66
CA THR A 144 11.01 7.33 1.48
C THR A 144 11.21 8.83 1.37
N ALA A 145 12.46 9.30 1.49
CA ALA A 145 12.79 10.70 1.29
C ALA A 145 12.56 11.10 -0.17
N ARG A 146 12.17 12.35 -0.39
CA ARG A 146 12.03 12.96 -1.71
C ARG A 146 13.38 13.40 -2.30
N SER A 147 14.33 13.66 -1.42
CA SER A 147 15.66 14.15 -1.79
C SER A 147 16.48 13.07 -2.48
N SER A 148 16.74 13.27 -3.77
CA SER A 148 17.72 12.55 -4.58
C SER A 148 19.17 12.76 -4.12
N GLN A 149 19.41 13.39 -2.97
CA GLN A 149 20.74 13.74 -2.48
C GLN A 149 21.34 12.72 -1.52
N SER A 150 20.72 11.57 -1.26
CA SER A 150 21.47 10.49 -0.61
C SER A 150 22.40 9.85 -1.64
N PRO A 151 23.73 10.05 -1.57
CA PRO A 151 24.67 9.51 -2.56
C PRO A 151 24.89 8.00 -2.40
N VAL A 152 24.13 7.35 -1.51
CA VAL A 152 24.43 6.02 -0.99
C VAL A 152 23.18 5.15 -1.10
N SER A 153 23.22 4.27 -2.11
CA SER A 153 22.27 3.22 -2.49
C SER A 153 21.14 3.64 -3.44
N ASN A 154 21.35 3.32 -4.73
CA ASN A 154 20.33 3.25 -5.79
C ASN A 154 19.33 2.11 -5.58
N VAL A 155 19.04 1.74 -4.32
CA VAL A 155 18.21 0.60 -3.98
C VAL A 155 16.88 1.12 -3.49
N GLU A 156 15.91 1.12 -4.40
CA GLU A 156 14.54 1.49 -4.11
C GLU A 156 13.78 0.23 -3.69
N TYR A 157 12.95 0.29 -2.66
CA TYR A 157 12.12 -0.85 -2.26
C TYR A 157 10.82 -0.84 -3.05
N VAL A 158 10.24 -1.99 -3.34
CA VAL A 158 8.91 -2.05 -3.97
C VAL A 158 7.86 -1.45 -3.03
N MET A 159 7.95 -1.77 -1.73
CA MET A 159 7.07 -1.23 -0.70
C MET A 159 7.87 -0.85 0.55
N ALA A 160 7.53 0.29 1.15
CA ALA A 160 8.02 0.73 2.44
C ALA A 160 6.86 1.28 3.29
N ALA A 161 6.92 1.13 4.61
CA ALA A 161 5.90 1.64 5.50
C ALA A 161 6.50 2.34 6.72
N GLN A 162 5.87 3.42 7.17
CA GLN A 162 6.21 4.15 8.39
C GLN A 162 4.96 4.37 9.23
N LEU A 163 5.00 3.94 10.49
CA LEU A 163 4.02 4.29 11.51
C LEU A 163 4.51 5.53 12.27
N ASN A 164 3.71 6.58 12.22
CA ASN A 164 3.97 7.85 12.89
C ASN A 164 2.99 7.97 14.06
N LEU A 165 3.49 7.92 15.28
CA LEU A 165 2.67 8.12 16.49
C LEU A 165 2.55 9.62 16.75
N VAL A 166 1.33 10.12 16.87
CA VAL A 166 1.02 11.53 17.11
C VAL A 166 0.10 11.65 18.33
N PRO A 167 -0.01 12.82 18.97
CA PRO A 167 -0.92 12.94 20.10
C PRO A 167 -2.37 12.63 19.67
N GLY A 168 -3.00 11.68 20.35
CA GLY A 168 -4.38 11.23 20.08
C GLY A 168 -4.55 10.32 18.86
N GLY A 169 -3.48 9.90 18.19
CA GLY A 169 -3.61 9.06 17.00
C GLY A 169 -2.32 8.43 16.47
N ALA A 170 -2.47 7.77 15.33
CA ALA A 170 -1.37 7.25 14.54
C ALA A 170 -1.61 7.49 13.04
N ILE A 171 -0.54 7.77 12.31
CA ILE A 171 -0.55 7.95 10.86
C ILE A 171 0.35 6.89 10.24
N LEU A 172 -0.24 5.96 9.50
CA LEU A 172 0.48 4.97 8.72
C LEU A 172 0.71 5.50 7.30
N CYS A 173 1.97 5.76 6.94
CA CYS A 173 2.36 6.08 5.58
C CYS A 173 2.87 4.81 4.89
N VAL A 174 2.30 4.49 3.73
CA VAL A 174 2.71 3.35 2.90
C VAL A 174 3.13 3.87 1.54
N CYS A 175 4.38 3.62 1.18
CA CYS A 175 4.94 3.97 -0.12
C CYS A 175 5.04 2.72 -0.97
N ILE A 176 4.47 2.76 -2.17
CA ILE A 176 4.60 1.69 -3.18
C ILE A 176 5.21 2.29 -4.44
N HIS A 177 6.26 1.68 -4.95
CA HIS A 177 6.97 2.14 -6.14
C HIS A 177 6.02 2.10 -7.35
N ALA A 178 5.78 3.26 -7.97
CA ALA A 178 4.74 3.48 -8.97
C ALA A 178 4.97 2.70 -10.29
N SER A 179 6.17 2.16 -10.49
CA SER A 179 6.42 1.25 -11.61
C SER A 179 5.95 -0.19 -11.31
N CYS A 180 5.84 -0.58 -10.06
CA CYS A 180 5.58 -1.98 -9.69
C CYS A 180 4.09 -2.35 -9.72
N ALA A 181 3.20 -1.37 -9.59
CA ALA A 181 1.76 -1.59 -9.59
C ALA A 181 1.03 -0.30 -9.97
N GLU A 182 -0.16 -0.46 -10.54
CA GLU A 182 -1.13 0.62 -10.71
C GLU A 182 -2.00 0.74 -9.45
N ALA A 183 -2.93 1.70 -9.44
CA ALA A 183 -3.79 1.96 -8.29
C ALA A 183 -4.54 0.71 -7.80
N THR A 184 -5.02 -0.15 -8.71
CA THR A 184 -5.69 -1.41 -8.38
C THR A 184 -4.74 -2.43 -7.74
N GLY A 185 -3.48 -2.46 -8.16
CA GLY A 185 -2.45 -3.29 -7.54
C GLY A 185 -2.08 -2.80 -6.14
N HIS A 186 -2.02 -1.47 -5.95
CA HIS A 186 -1.85 -0.88 -4.61
C HIS A 186 -3.00 -1.26 -3.69
N GLU A 187 -4.24 -1.10 -4.17
CA GLU A 187 -5.45 -1.45 -3.42
C GLU A 187 -5.47 -2.93 -3.01
N ALA A 188 -5.11 -3.85 -3.91
CA ALA A 188 -5.08 -5.28 -3.62
C ALA A 188 -4.10 -5.62 -2.48
N VAL A 189 -2.87 -5.06 -2.53
CA VAL A 189 -1.86 -5.25 -1.50
C VAL A 189 -2.32 -4.67 -0.16
N LEU A 190 -2.81 -3.44 -0.16
CA LEU A 190 -3.26 -2.73 1.04
C LEU A 190 -4.48 -3.41 1.68
N SER A 191 -5.43 -3.87 0.87
CA SER A 191 -6.62 -4.61 1.35
C SER A 191 -6.23 -5.93 2.00
N THR A 192 -5.32 -6.68 1.35
CA THR A 192 -4.80 -7.94 1.91
C THR A 192 -4.07 -7.69 3.23
N TRP A 193 -3.29 -6.61 3.33
CA TRP A 193 -2.61 -6.25 4.57
C TRP A 193 -3.60 -5.90 5.69
N ALA A 194 -4.63 -5.12 5.39
CA ALA A 194 -5.68 -4.77 6.35
C ALA A 194 -6.48 -6.01 6.81
N GLU A 195 -6.78 -6.95 5.91
CA GLU A 195 -7.41 -8.24 6.25
C GLU A 195 -6.55 -9.07 7.19
N ASN A 196 -5.26 -9.21 6.88
CA ASN A 196 -4.32 -9.92 7.74
C ASN A 196 -4.20 -9.28 9.13
N ALA A 197 -4.23 -7.95 9.22
CA ALA A 197 -4.20 -7.22 10.50
C ALA A 197 -5.47 -7.47 11.32
N ARG A 198 -6.65 -7.49 10.68
CA ARG A 198 -7.93 -7.84 11.33
C ARG A 198 -7.91 -9.27 11.88
N ALA A 199 -7.34 -10.22 11.13
CA ALA A 199 -7.25 -11.62 11.51
C ALA A 199 -6.26 -11.92 12.65
N ILE A 200 -5.37 -10.99 13.01
CA ILE A 200 -4.43 -11.15 14.13
C ILE A 200 -5.05 -10.71 15.46
N ARG A 201 -6.08 -9.86 15.43
CA ARG A 201 -6.74 -9.42 16.66
C ARG A 201 -7.22 -10.65 17.44
N PRO A 202 -6.86 -10.78 18.73
CA PRO A 202 -7.40 -11.85 19.54
C PRO A 202 -8.92 -11.65 19.59
N THR A 203 -9.66 -12.56 18.98
CA THR A 203 -11.09 -12.62 19.20
C THR A 203 -11.27 -12.93 20.67
N GLU A 204 -11.91 -12.03 21.43
CA GLU A 204 -12.39 -12.28 22.80
C GLU A 204 -13.54 -13.33 22.79
N LYS A 205 -13.33 -14.45 22.11
CA LYS A 205 -14.17 -15.64 22.16
C LYS A 205 -13.46 -16.65 23.06
N SER A 206 -13.61 -16.49 24.37
CA SER A 206 -13.79 -17.62 25.32
C SER A 206 -13.78 -17.10 26.76
N LYS A 207 -14.91 -16.52 27.18
CA LYS A 207 -15.27 -16.46 28.61
C LYS A 207 -16.79 -16.62 28.79
N ARG A 208 -17.39 -17.47 27.94
CA ARG A 208 -18.80 -17.91 28.00
C ARG A 208 -18.92 -19.43 28.01
N ASP A 209 -17.90 -20.11 28.54
CA ASP A 209 -17.91 -21.56 28.79
C ASP A 209 -17.80 -21.90 30.29
N SER A 210 -18.09 -20.93 31.17
CA SER A 210 -18.49 -21.25 32.54
C SER A 210 -20.00 -21.38 32.55
N GLY A 211 -20.48 -22.62 32.39
CA GLY A 211 -21.89 -22.97 32.54
C GLY A 211 -22.46 -22.38 33.82
N VAL A 212 -23.41 -21.47 33.63
CA VAL A 212 -24.45 -21.16 34.60
C VAL A 212 -25.71 -21.12 33.76
N ASP A 213 -26.50 -22.18 33.85
CA ASP A 213 -27.87 -22.20 33.37
C ASP A 213 -28.62 -21.08 34.11
N PHE A 214 -29.02 -20.04 33.37
CA PHE A 214 -29.95 -19.04 33.86
C PHE A 214 -31.10 -19.02 32.86
N GLU A 215 -32.24 -19.54 33.31
CA GLU A 215 -33.53 -19.39 32.65
C GLU A 215 -34.03 -17.94 32.80
N GLU A 216 -35.01 -17.62 31.95
CA GLU A 216 -35.92 -16.46 31.92
C GLU A 216 -35.54 -15.19 31.13
N GLU A 217 -36.17 -15.14 29.95
CA GLU A 217 -37.11 -14.12 29.45
C GLU A 217 -36.76 -12.63 29.49
N GLY A 218 -36.87 -12.02 28.30
CA GLY A 218 -37.05 -10.57 28.15
C GLY A 218 -36.63 -10.08 26.76
N ASP A 219 -37.55 -10.12 25.81
CA ASP A 219 -37.44 -9.49 24.49
C ASP A 219 -37.35 -7.96 24.64
N GLU A 220 -36.26 -7.34 24.16
CA GLU A 220 -36.28 -5.96 23.66
C GLU A 220 -35.36 -5.82 22.44
N ASP A 221 -35.98 -5.52 21.31
CA ASP A 221 -35.37 -5.15 20.03
C ASP A 221 -34.55 -3.86 20.19
N LEU A 222 -33.22 -3.96 20.07
CA LEU A 222 -32.34 -2.80 19.93
C LEU A 222 -31.56 -2.86 18.61
N ASP A 223 -31.97 -1.97 17.72
CA ASP A 223 -31.40 -1.61 16.42
C ASP A 223 -29.96 -1.09 16.59
N TRP A 224 -28.97 -1.92 16.20
CA TRP A 224 -27.56 -1.53 16.15
C TRP A 224 -27.23 -0.91 14.79
N GLY A 225 -27.64 0.35 14.63
CA GLY A 225 -27.20 1.21 13.54
C GLY A 225 -25.67 1.29 13.46
N ALA A 226 -25.13 0.80 12.35
CA ALA A 226 -23.72 0.72 12.02
C ALA A 226 -23.05 2.12 11.97
N GLY A 227 -22.26 2.43 13.00
CA GLY A 227 -21.37 3.59 13.06
C GLY A 227 -19.89 3.19 12.93
N LEU A 228 -19.50 2.49 11.88
CA LEU A 228 -18.07 2.36 11.53
C LEU A 228 -17.65 3.62 10.76
N GLY A 229 -16.83 4.44 11.41
CA GLY A 229 -16.26 5.66 10.84
C GLY A 229 -15.62 5.39 9.48
N LYS A 230 -16.04 6.16 8.48
CA LYS A 230 -15.45 6.14 7.14
C LYS A 230 -13.99 6.55 7.27
N ALA A 231 -13.07 5.66 6.92
CA ALA A 231 -11.70 6.05 6.66
C ALA A 231 -11.72 7.09 5.52
N GLN A 232 -11.27 8.31 5.82
CA GLN A 232 -11.10 9.35 4.80
C GLN A 232 -9.76 9.13 4.12
N TYR A 233 -9.78 9.06 2.79
CA TYR A 233 -8.60 8.86 1.95
C TYR A 233 -8.26 10.19 1.28
N THR A 234 -7.11 10.76 1.61
CA THR A 234 -6.56 11.91 0.88
C THR A 234 -5.42 11.42 0.02
N ARG A 235 -5.59 11.48 -1.31
CA ARG A 235 -4.53 11.22 -2.28
C ARG A 235 -3.74 12.52 -2.44
N CYS A 236 -2.56 12.60 -1.82
CA CYS A 236 -1.60 13.65 -2.16
C CYS A 236 -0.88 13.23 -3.45
N MET A 237 -1.11 13.97 -4.53
CA MET A 237 -0.34 13.84 -5.78
C MET A 237 0.93 14.67 -5.70
#